data_AF-A0AAD4S003-F1
#
_entry.id   AF-A0AAD4S003-F1
#
_cell.length_a   1.000
_cell.length_b   1.000
_cell.length_c   1.000
_cell.angle_alpha   90.00
_cell.angle_beta   90.00
_cell.angle_gamma   90.00
#
_symmetry.space_group_name_H-M   'P 1'
#
loop_
_entity.id
_entity.type
_entity.pdbx_description
1 polymer ?
#
loop_
_entity_poly.entity_id
_entity_poly.type
_entity_poly.pdbx_seq_one_letter_code
_entity_poly.pdbx_strand_id
1 'polypeptide(L)'
;SAENEGSPILETFGVEWPDFNGGSTYADTVKPNTSGSTLINFYSTKHSSSAPFQDWLQRIQNGQITIDGQIETNPDTILREGLELVYHRIPWKEPDAPYLLDVLYEDNHLVALNKPSGLQVLPGGLFQQRTALTQLQWRGGKSGDQEPHPVPVHRLGRGTS
;
A
#
# COMPACT_ATOMS: atom_id res chain seq x y z
N SER A 1 -31.24 -1.69 -34.14
CA SER A 1 -29.89 -1.24 -33.75
C SER A 1 -30.05 -0.27 -32.61
N ALA A 2 -29.82 -0.71 -31.37
CA ALA A 2 -29.79 0.17 -30.22
C ALA A 2 -28.33 0.57 -30.03
N GLU A 3 -28.02 1.83 -30.31
CA GLU A 3 -26.70 2.40 -30.07
C GLU A 3 -26.43 2.38 -28.58
N ASN A 4 -25.36 1.72 -28.20
CA ASN A 4 -24.84 1.67 -26.84
C ASN A 4 -24.18 3.04 -26.58
N GLU A 5 -24.98 4.07 -26.31
CA GLU A 5 -24.46 5.36 -25.86
C GLU A 5 -23.92 5.18 -24.42
N GLY A 6 -22.64 4.82 -24.33
CA GLY A 6 -21.92 4.87 -23.05
C GLY A 6 -21.97 6.30 -22.50
N SER A 7 -22.06 6.43 -21.17
CA SER A 7 -22.04 7.73 -20.50
C SER A 7 -20.91 8.60 -21.06
N PRO A 8 -21.16 9.88 -21.39
CA PRO A 8 -20.13 10.75 -21.93
C PRO A 8 -18.99 10.90 -20.92
N ILE A 9 -17.75 10.74 -21.40
CA ILE A 9 -16.56 11.02 -20.59
C ILE A 9 -16.52 12.53 -20.32
N LEU A 10 -16.56 12.91 -19.04
CA LEU A 10 -16.53 14.30 -18.59
C LEU A 10 -15.10 14.86 -18.58
N GLU A 11 -14.15 14.05 -18.12
CA GLU A 11 -12.74 14.39 -17.96
C GLU A 11 -11.90 13.11 -17.97
N THR A 12 -10.67 13.18 -18.46
CA THR A 12 -9.64 12.15 -18.23
C THR A 12 -8.52 12.76 -17.40
N PHE A 13 -8.13 12.09 -16.32
CA PHE A 13 -7.03 12.54 -15.46
C PHE A 13 -6.09 11.39 -15.09
N GLY A 14 -4.89 11.74 -14.67
CA GLY A 14 -3.91 10.79 -14.16
C GLY A 14 -2.49 11.35 -14.22
N VAL A 15 -1.68 11.01 -13.22
CA VAL A 15 -0.27 11.35 -13.16
C VAL A 15 0.56 10.09 -13.35
N GLU A 16 1.61 10.16 -14.15
CA GLU A 16 2.54 9.03 -14.31
C GLU A 16 3.09 8.56 -12.96
N TRP A 17 3.20 7.25 -12.81
CA TRP A 17 3.72 6.67 -11.59
C TRP A 17 5.22 6.97 -11.45
N PRO A 18 5.71 7.35 -10.26
CA PRO A 18 7.14 7.34 -10.02
C PRO A 18 7.71 5.92 -10.13
N ASP A 19 9.01 5.83 -10.36
CA ASP A 19 9.73 4.55 -10.46
C ASP A 19 9.60 3.71 -9.18
N PHE A 20 9.61 4.37 -8.02
CA PHE A 20 9.45 3.76 -6.71
C PHE A 20 8.32 4.44 -5.94
N ASN A 21 7.61 3.66 -5.13
CA ASN A 21 6.65 4.23 -4.20
C ASN A 21 7.32 4.87 -2.96
N GLY A 22 6.53 5.37 -2.02
CA GLY A 22 7.05 5.99 -0.79
C GLY A 22 7.62 5.03 0.27
N GLY A 23 7.65 3.71 0.03
CA GLY A 23 7.93 2.72 1.09
C GLY A 23 6.73 2.53 2.03
N SER A 24 6.92 1.79 3.12
CA SER A 24 5.86 1.53 4.10
C SER A 24 6.42 1.16 5.47
N THR A 25 5.66 1.47 6.52
CA THR A 25 5.97 1.07 7.90
C THR A 25 4.93 0.09 8.42
N TYR A 26 5.40 -0.99 9.03
CA TYR A 26 4.54 -2.00 9.64
C TYR A 26 4.90 -2.12 11.11
N ALA A 27 3.95 -1.81 11.99
CA ALA A 27 4.12 -1.88 13.42
C ALA A 27 3.58 -3.20 13.97
N ASP A 28 4.32 -3.76 14.91
CA ASP A 28 4.00 -4.95 15.66
C ASP A 28 4.22 -4.71 17.15
N THR A 29 3.47 -5.42 17.98
CA THR A 29 3.72 -5.51 19.42
C THR A 29 4.03 -6.95 19.78
N VAL A 30 5.10 -7.16 20.55
CA VAL A 30 5.45 -8.49 21.04
C VAL A 30 4.42 -8.95 22.06
N LYS A 31 3.71 -10.03 21.73
CA LYS A 31 2.68 -10.65 22.58
C LYS A 31 3.32 -11.70 23.51
N PRO A 32 2.66 -12.09 24.62
CA PRO A 32 3.17 -13.10 25.55
C PRO A 32 3.63 -14.39 24.86
N ASN A 33 2.86 -14.88 23.88
CA ASN A 33 3.15 -16.12 23.14
C ASN A 33 4.34 -16.01 22.16
N THR A 34 4.84 -14.81 21.91
CA THR A 34 6.02 -14.53 21.07
C THR A 34 7.20 -14.00 21.88
N SER A 35 7.01 -13.77 23.18
CA SER A 35 8.08 -13.38 24.10
C SER A 35 9.14 -14.49 24.20
N GLY A 36 10.41 -14.11 24.30
CA GLY A 36 11.55 -15.03 24.32
C GLY A 36 12.00 -15.53 22.94
N SER A 37 11.30 -15.16 21.85
CA SER A 37 11.78 -15.43 20.50
C SER A 37 12.89 -14.45 20.09
N THR A 38 13.77 -14.87 19.18
CA THR A 38 14.70 -13.96 18.50
C THR A 38 13.96 -13.09 17.49
N LEU A 39 14.50 -11.90 17.21
CA LEU A 39 13.96 -10.98 16.21
C LEU A 39 13.74 -11.65 14.84
N ILE A 40 14.72 -12.44 14.39
CA ILE A 40 14.60 -13.17 13.12
C ILE A 40 13.49 -14.22 13.15
N ASN A 41 13.35 -14.99 14.25
CA ASN A 41 12.31 -16.00 14.36
C ASN A 41 10.92 -15.36 14.42
N PHE A 42 10.77 -14.23 15.10
CA PHE A 42 9.53 -13.46 15.13
C PHE A 42 9.07 -13.08 13.72
N TYR A 43 9.91 -12.37 12.95
CA TYR A 43 9.53 -11.88 11.62
C TYR A 43 9.37 -13.00 10.59
N SER A 44 10.30 -13.96 10.55
CA SER A 44 10.24 -15.08 9.60
C SER A 44 9.05 -16.02 9.84
N THR A 45 8.57 -16.14 11.08
CA THR A 45 7.38 -16.95 11.39
C THR A 45 6.09 -16.17 11.16
N LYS A 46 5.98 -14.98 11.75
CA LYS A 46 4.75 -14.18 11.70
C LYS A 46 4.47 -13.62 10.31
N HIS A 47 5.51 -13.25 9.58
CA HIS A 47 5.44 -12.59 8.28
C HIS A 47 6.08 -13.42 7.16
N SER A 48 5.93 -14.75 7.23
CA SER A 48 6.42 -15.70 6.23
C SER A 48 5.84 -15.49 4.83
N SER A 49 4.62 -14.97 4.74
CA SER A 49 3.99 -14.58 3.47
C SER A 49 4.57 -13.30 2.86
N SER A 50 5.25 -12.48 3.67
CA SER A 50 5.83 -11.20 3.24
C SER A 50 7.27 -11.33 2.74
N ALA A 51 8.03 -12.28 3.28
CA ALA A 51 9.38 -12.59 2.84
C ALA A 51 9.85 -13.94 3.41
N PRO A 52 10.73 -14.65 2.70
CA PRO A 52 11.43 -15.80 3.26
C PRO A 52 12.38 -15.38 4.38
N PHE A 53 12.85 -16.37 5.16
CA PHE A 53 13.79 -16.16 6.27
C PHE A 53 15.02 -15.32 5.87
N GLN A 54 15.64 -15.64 4.74
CA GLN A 54 16.87 -14.97 4.30
C GLN A 54 16.67 -13.49 4.01
N ASP A 55 15.50 -13.12 3.46
CA ASP A 55 15.16 -11.72 3.20
C ASP A 55 14.95 -10.98 4.52
N TRP A 56 14.27 -11.58 5.49
CA TRP A 56 14.11 -10.98 6.83
C TRP A 56 15.44 -10.77 7.53
N LEU A 57 16.37 -11.73 7.42
CA LEU A 57 17.72 -11.60 7.95
C LEU A 57 18.44 -10.39 7.36
N GLN A 58 18.38 -10.21 6.03
CA GLN A 58 18.96 -9.06 5.36
C GLN A 58 18.30 -7.75 5.78
N ARG A 59 16.96 -7.71 5.91
CA ARG A 59 16.23 -6.50 6.33
C ARG A 59 16.66 -6.05 7.72
N ILE A 60 16.80 -6.99 8.66
CA ILE A 60 17.32 -6.71 10.01
C ILE A 60 18.74 -6.17 9.92
N GLN A 61 19.65 -6.88 9.25
CA GLN A 61 21.06 -6.48 9.12
C GLN A 61 21.24 -5.11 8.45
N ASN A 62 20.34 -4.75 7.53
CA ASN A 62 20.32 -3.46 6.85
C ASN A 62 19.70 -2.33 7.69
N GLY A 63 19.36 -2.58 8.96
CA GLY A 63 18.81 -1.56 9.86
C GLY A 63 17.38 -1.14 9.54
N GLN A 64 16.59 -2.01 8.92
CA GLN A 64 15.21 -1.70 8.54
C GLN A 64 14.21 -1.99 9.66
N ILE A 65 14.65 -2.48 10.82
CA ILE A 65 13.81 -2.77 11.98
C ILE A 65 14.20 -1.84 13.13
N THR A 66 13.20 -1.29 13.81
CA THR A 66 13.39 -0.65 15.12
C THR A 66 12.69 -1.42 16.23
N ILE A 67 13.28 -1.41 17.41
CA ILE A 67 12.67 -1.84 18.68
C ILE A 67 12.56 -0.61 19.58
N ASP A 68 11.34 -0.25 19.98
CA ASP A 68 11.03 0.95 20.75
C ASP A 68 11.70 2.22 20.17
N GLY A 69 11.66 2.34 18.84
CA GLY A 69 12.22 3.46 18.08
C GLY A 69 13.74 3.45 17.87
N GLN A 70 14.47 2.45 18.38
CA GLN A 70 15.91 2.29 18.14
C GLN A 70 16.18 1.23 17.06
N ILE A 71 17.05 1.53 16.11
CA ILE A 71 17.44 0.58 15.05
C ILE A 71 18.08 -0.66 15.68
N GLU A 72 17.60 -1.83 15.31
CA GLU A 72 18.17 -3.12 15.70
C GLU A 72 18.66 -3.88 14.47
N THR A 73 19.94 -4.25 14.48
CA THR A 73 20.61 -4.97 13.39
C THR A 73 21.00 -6.40 13.77
N ASN A 74 20.84 -6.78 15.04
CA ASN A 74 21.11 -8.12 15.53
C ASN A 74 19.88 -9.03 15.37
N PRO A 75 19.90 -10.03 14.47
CA PRO A 75 18.80 -10.97 14.29
C PRO A 75 18.51 -11.82 15.53
N ASP A 76 19.51 -12.02 16.40
CA ASP A 76 19.41 -12.87 17.59
C ASP A 76 18.93 -12.11 18.83
N THR A 77 18.58 -10.82 18.70
CA THR A 77 18.01 -10.05 19.82
C THR A 77 16.76 -10.73 20.36
N ILE A 78 16.76 -11.00 21.67
CA ILE A 78 15.66 -11.67 22.36
C ILE A 78 14.57 -10.66 22.68
N LEU A 79 13.38 -10.93 22.16
CA LEU A 79 12.21 -10.09 22.32
C LEU A 79 11.51 -10.33 23.66
N ARG A 80 11.03 -9.26 24.27
CA ARG A 80 10.22 -9.27 25.49
C ARG A 80 8.81 -8.80 25.18
N GLU A 81 7.85 -9.28 25.95
CA GLU A 81 6.47 -8.80 25.86
C GLU A 81 6.39 -7.28 25.99
N GLY A 82 5.53 -6.66 25.17
CA GLY A 82 5.24 -5.24 25.21
C GLY A 82 6.16 -4.37 24.35
N LEU A 83 7.27 -4.91 23.82
CA LEU A 83 8.13 -4.16 22.89
C LEU A 83 7.36 -3.80 21.61
N GLU A 84 7.57 -2.57 21.15
CA GLU A 84 7.13 -2.10 19.84
C GLU A 84 8.20 -2.43 18.79
N LEU A 85 7.81 -3.16 17.75
CA LEU A 85 8.66 -3.45 16.61
C LEU A 85 8.12 -2.70 15.41
N VAL A 86 8.97 -2.00 14.68
CA VAL A 86 8.59 -1.34 13.43
C VAL A 86 9.50 -1.80 12.31
N TYR A 87 8.91 -2.36 11.26
CA TYR A 87 9.59 -2.64 10.01
C TYR A 87 9.41 -1.47 9.04
N HIS A 88 10.53 -0.86 8.66
CA HIS A 88 10.63 0.19 7.64
C HIS A 88 10.96 -0.42 6.28
N ARG A 89 9.93 -0.77 5.52
CA ARG A 89 10.07 -1.23 4.16
C ARG A 89 10.51 -0.08 3.26
N ILE A 90 11.69 -0.22 2.68
CA ILE A 90 12.20 0.74 1.70
C ILE A 90 11.27 0.84 0.47
N PRO A 91 11.26 2.00 -0.22
CA PRO A 91 10.65 2.16 -1.54
C PRO A 91 10.93 0.99 -2.49
N TRP A 92 9.90 0.52 -3.20
CA TRP A 92 10.06 -0.50 -4.24
C TRP A 92 9.36 -0.08 -5.53
N LYS A 93 9.83 -0.67 -6.64
CA LYS A 93 9.18 -0.54 -7.94
C LYS A 93 7.96 -1.45 -7.97
N GLU A 94 6.78 -0.84 -7.99
CA GLU A 94 5.53 -1.58 -8.15
C GLU A 94 5.40 -2.08 -9.59
N PRO A 95 4.67 -3.20 -9.84
CA PRO A 95 4.40 -3.65 -11.19
C PRO A 95 3.70 -2.57 -12.03
N ASP A 96 3.81 -2.66 -13.35
CA ASP A 96 3.19 -1.69 -14.24
C ASP A 96 1.66 -1.73 -14.16
N ALA A 97 1.07 -0.54 -14.15
CA ALA A 97 -0.37 -0.32 -14.06
C ALA A 97 -0.75 0.95 -14.84
N PRO A 98 -1.93 0.99 -15.48
CA PRO A 98 -2.45 2.22 -16.06
C PRO A 98 -2.55 3.34 -15.00
N TYR A 99 -2.43 4.59 -15.44
CA TYR A 99 -2.55 5.75 -14.56
C TYR A 99 -3.68 6.71 -14.95
N LEU A 100 -4.16 6.64 -16.20
CA LEU A 100 -5.28 7.45 -16.68
C LEU A 100 -6.62 6.83 -16.27
N LEU A 101 -7.54 7.69 -15.84
CA LEU A 101 -8.90 7.37 -15.41
C LEU A 101 -9.86 8.35 -16.10
N ASP A 102 -10.99 7.83 -16.60
CA ASP A 102 -12.05 8.68 -17.12
C ASP A 102 -13.13 8.89 -16.06
N VAL A 103 -13.60 10.12 -15.93
CA VAL A 103 -14.74 10.50 -15.12
C VAL A 103 -16.01 10.31 -15.96
N LEU A 104 -16.88 9.39 -15.52
CA LEU A 104 -18.18 9.15 -16.14
C LEU A 104 -19.28 10.03 -15.53
N TYR A 105 -19.10 10.39 -14.27
CA TYR A 105 -20.01 11.24 -13.51
C TYR A 105 -19.28 11.84 -12.30
N GLU A 106 -19.60 13.09 -11.95
CA GLU A 106 -19.09 13.73 -10.75
C GLU A 106 -20.07 14.79 -10.24
N ASP A 107 -20.30 14.79 -8.93
CA ASP A 107 -21.01 15.83 -8.19
C ASP A 107 -20.36 16.07 -6.81
N ASN A 108 -21.03 16.86 -5.95
CA ASN A 108 -20.53 17.20 -4.61
C ASN A 108 -20.44 16.01 -3.63
N HIS A 109 -20.94 14.83 -4.00
CA HIS A 109 -21.07 13.66 -3.11
C HIS A 109 -20.37 12.42 -3.66
N LEU A 110 -20.36 12.23 -4.97
CA LEU A 110 -19.78 11.03 -5.58
C LEU A 110 -19.11 11.32 -6.91
N VAL A 111 -18.12 10.48 -7.21
CA VAL A 111 -17.46 10.40 -8.51
C VAL A 111 -17.54 8.96 -9.02
N ALA A 112 -17.98 8.79 -10.26
CA ALA A 112 -17.97 7.51 -10.96
C ALA A 112 -16.82 7.51 -11.98
N LEU A 113 -15.92 6.55 -11.84
CA LEU A 113 -14.73 6.44 -12.69
C LEU A 113 -14.84 5.22 -13.59
N ASN A 114 -14.49 5.39 -14.86
CA ASN A 114 -14.16 4.29 -15.75
C ASN A 114 -12.74 3.82 -15.42
N LYS A 115 -12.64 2.72 -14.68
CA LYS A 115 -11.36 2.18 -14.24
C LYS A 115 -10.80 1.23 -15.30
N PRO A 116 -9.62 1.48 -15.88
CA PRO A 116 -9.04 0.55 -16.85
C PRO A 116 -8.71 -0.80 -16.19
N SER A 117 -8.73 -1.86 -16.99
CA SER A 117 -8.21 -3.16 -16.56
C SER A 117 -6.70 -3.07 -16.29
N GLY A 118 -6.23 -3.76 -15.26
CA GLY A 118 -4.85 -3.72 -14.79
C GLY A 118 -4.60 -2.73 -13.64
N LEU A 119 -5.52 -1.78 -13.39
CA LEU A 119 -5.45 -0.85 -12.26
C LEU A 119 -6.29 -1.37 -11.09
N GLN A 120 -5.68 -1.47 -9.90
CA GLN A 120 -6.36 -1.85 -8.66
C GLN A 120 -7.06 -0.65 -8.03
N VAL A 121 -8.22 -0.85 -7.40
CA VAL A 121 -8.97 0.25 -6.74
C VAL A 121 -8.26 0.72 -5.47
N LEU A 122 -7.88 -0.22 -4.59
CA LEU A 122 -7.32 0.03 -3.26
C LEU A 122 -5.90 -0.52 -3.13
N PRO A 123 -5.06 0.01 -2.23
CA PRO A 123 -3.75 -0.59 -1.93
C PRO A 123 -3.86 -2.06 -1.52
N GLY A 124 -2.91 -2.87 -1.96
CA GLY A 124 -2.81 -4.27 -1.56
C GLY A 124 -1.77 -5.06 -2.36
N GLY A 125 -1.18 -6.07 -1.70
CA GLY A 125 -0.15 -6.91 -2.32
C GLY A 125 1.05 -6.10 -2.78
N LEU A 126 1.36 -6.16 -4.08
CA LEU A 126 2.48 -5.42 -4.68
C LEU A 126 2.14 -3.97 -5.06
N PHE A 127 0.86 -3.59 -5.01
CA PHE A 127 0.36 -2.28 -5.44
C PHE A 127 -0.01 -1.43 -4.21
N GLN A 128 0.91 -0.63 -3.71
CA GLN A 128 0.65 0.25 -2.57
C GLN A 128 0.21 1.64 -3.03
N GLN A 129 0.84 2.17 -4.08
CA GLN A 129 0.64 3.50 -4.60
C GLN A 129 -0.02 3.47 -5.99
N ARG A 130 0.22 2.45 -6.82
CA ARG A 130 -0.34 2.38 -8.19
C ARG A 130 -1.81 1.92 -8.19
N THR A 131 -2.70 2.77 -7.67
CA THR A 131 -4.12 2.47 -7.47
C THR A 131 -5.03 3.60 -7.96
N ALA A 132 -6.28 3.29 -8.31
CA ALA A 132 -7.25 4.31 -8.70
C ALA A 132 -7.52 5.32 -7.58
N LEU A 133 -7.56 4.86 -6.32
CA LEU A 133 -7.69 5.74 -5.16
C LEU A 133 -6.54 6.75 -5.09
N THR A 134 -5.30 6.32 -5.32
CA THR A 134 -4.14 7.22 -5.29
C THR A 134 -4.23 8.30 -6.36
N GLN A 135 -4.63 7.96 -7.59
CA GLN A 135 -4.81 8.96 -8.65
C GLN A 135 -5.87 9.99 -8.26
N LEU A 136 -6.98 9.52 -7.69
CA LEU A 136 -8.07 10.40 -7.28
C LEU A 136 -7.64 11.33 -6.12
N GLN A 137 -6.85 10.81 -5.18
CA GLN A 137 -6.23 11.62 -4.13
C GLN A 137 -5.25 12.65 -4.70
N TRP A 138 -4.49 12.31 -5.74
CA TRP A 138 -3.59 13.27 -6.40
C TRP A 138 -4.35 14.32 -7.21
N ARG A 139 -5.49 13.97 -7.81
CA ARG A 139 -6.37 14.90 -8.54
C ARG A 139 -6.92 15.99 -7.61
N GLY A 140 -7.37 15.62 -6.40
CA GLY A 140 -7.83 16.58 -5.38
C GLY A 140 -6.73 17.43 -4.73
N GLY A 141 -5.47 17.21 -5.11
CA GLY A 141 -4.31 17.86 -4.50
C GLY A 141 -3.84 17.15 -3.22
N LYS A 142 -2.55 17.30 -2.90
CA LYS A 142 -1.96 16.88 -1.63
C LYS A 142 -2.36 17.84 -0.50
N SER A 143 -3.65 18.11 -0.35
CA SER A 143 -4.15 19.05 0.63
C SER A 143 -4.25 18.32 1.96
N GLY A 144 -3.26 18.57 2.83
CA GLY A 144 -3.24 18.04 4.19
C GLY A 144 -4.58 18.27 4.90
N ASP A 145 -5.04 17.22 5.57
CA ASP A 145 -6.00 17.18 6.68
C ASP A 145 -7.35 17.91 6.58
N GLN A 146 -7.73 18.53 5.45
CA GLN A 146 -8.92 19.41 5.39
C GLN A 146 -9.90 19.15 4.23
N GLU A 147 -9.58 18.32 3.23
CA GLU A 147 -10.57 17.83 2.26
C GLU A 147 -10.97 16.38 2.54
N PRO A 148 -12.27 16.03 2.46
CA PRO A 148 -12.70 14.65 2.64
C PRO A 148 -12.06 13.79 1.56
N HIS A 149 -11.16 12.89 1.97
CA HIS A 149 -10.55 11.95 1.04
C HIS A 149 -11.63 11.06 0.42
N PRO A 150 -11.58 10.83 -0.90
CA PRO A 150 -12.55 9.96 -1.55
C PRO A 150 -12.44 8.55 -0.97
N VAL A 151 -13.58 7.99 -0.55
CA VAL A 151 -13.65 6.63 -0.01
C VAL A 151 -14.35 5.74 -1.03
N PRO A 152 -13.70 4.68 -1.54
CA PRO A 152 -14.35 3.76 -2.46
C PRO A 152 -15.54 3.05 -1.81
N VAL A 153 -16.73 3.23 -2.38
CA VAL A 153 -17.96 2.55 -1.92
C VAL A 153 -18.04 1.10 -2.36
N HIS A 154 -17.33 0.75 -3.44
CA HIS A 154 -17.22 -0.61 -3.98
C HIS A 154 -15.84 -0.81 -4.61
N ARG A 155 -15.42 -2.07 -4.77
CA ARG A 155 -14.17 -2.41 -5.47
C ARG A 155 -14.42 -3.36 -6.64
N LEU A 156 -13.81 -3.04 -7.78
CA LEU A 156 -13.63 -3.94 -8.89
C LEU A 156 -12.28 -4.66 -8.77
N GLY A 157 -12.22 -5.92 -9.21
CA GLY A 157 -10.97 -6.66 -9.30
C GLY A 157 -10.01 -5.97 -10.29
N ARG A 158 -8.69 -6.18 -10.11
CA ARG A 158 -7.67 -5.58 -10.99
C ARG A 158 -7.92 -5.89 -12.47
N GLY A 159 -8.31 -7.13 -12.79
CA GLY A 159 -8.56 -7.56 -14.17
C GLY A 159 -9.92 -7.14 -14.74
N THR A 160 -10.76 -6.47 -13.96
CA THR A 160 -12.11 -6.03 -14.35
C THR A 160 -12.07 -4.55 -14.71
N SER A 161 -12.83 -4.15 -15.74
CA SER A 161 -13.09 -2.76 -16.14
C SER A 161 -14.56 -2.45 -15.96
#